data_AF-A0A0H1RJ03-F1
#
_entry.id   AF-A0A0H1RJ03-F1
#
_cell.length_a   1.000
_cell.length_b   1.000
_cell.length_c   1.000
_cell.angle_alpha   90.00
_cell.angle_beta   90.00
_cell.angle_gamma   90.00
#
_symmetry.space_group_name_H-M   'P 1'
#
loop_
_entity.id
_entity.type
_entity.pdbx_description
1 polymer ?
#
loop_
_entity_poly.entity_id
_entity_poly.type
_entity_poly.pdbx_seq_one_letter_code
_entity_poly.pdbx_strand_id
1 'polypeptide(L)' 'MLQSLLGTLADIDFEYERECDNINCRTMDVNLKIRLLEKLKQHHRQRREPYLQQLAILQERIRRVC' A
#
# COMPACT_ATOMS: atom_id res chain seq x y z
N MET A 1 -2.53 -19.29 1.77
CA MET A 1 -2.08 -18.50 0.60
C MET A 1 -2.84 -17.18 0.47
N LEU A 2 -4.18 -17.18 0.32
CA LEU A 2 -4.97 -15.92 0.26
C LEU A 2 -4.81 -15.03 1.51
N GLN A 3 -4.94 -15.60 2.71
CA GLN A 3 -4.82 -14.85 3.96
C GLN A 3 -3.44 -14.20 4.15
N SER A 4 -2.36 -14.88 3.73
CA SER A 4 -1.02 -14.30 3.77
C SER A 4 -0.90 -13.11 2.83
N LEU A 5 -1.49 -13.19 1.63
CA LEU A 5 -1.48 -12.09 0.66
C LEU A 5 -2.26 -10.87 1.15
N LEU A 6 -3.43 -11.10 1.74
CA LEU A 6 -4.23 -10.05 2.35
C LEU A 6 -3.53 -9.44 3.58
N GLY A 7 -2.88 -10.27 4.40
CA GLY A 7 -2.07 -9.81 5.54
C GLY A 7 -0.94 -8.89 5.09
N THR A 8 -0.16 -9.31 4.09
CA THR A 8 0.93 -8.47 3.54
C THR A 8 0.41 -7.15 2.95
N LEU A 9 -0.75 -7.15 2.27
CA LEU A 9 -1.37 -5.91 1.79
C LEU A 9 -1.79 -5.00 2.95
N ALA A 10 -2.39 -5.56 4.00
CA ALA A 10 -2.77 -4.82 5.19
C ALA A 10 -1.56 -4.22 5.93
N ASP A 11 -0.45 -4.96 6.02
CA ASP A 11 0.79 -4.47 6.62
C ASP A 11 1.35 -3.27 5.82
N ILE A 12 1.33 -3.35 4.48
CA ILE A 12 1.77 -2.26 3.59
C ILE A 12 0.86 -1.03 3.69
N ASP A 13 -0.45 -1.24 3.80
CA ASP A 13 -1.45 -0.19 3.98
C ASP A 13 -1.25 0.52 5.34
N PHE A 14 -1.08 -0.25 6.41
CA PHE A 14 -0.83 0.29 7.75
C PHE A 14 0.49 1.05 7.85
N GLU A 15 1.57 0.54 7.26
CA GLU A 15 2.86 1.23 7.23
C GLU A 15 2.75 2.58 6.51
N TYR A 16 2.01 2.65 5.41
CA TYR A 16 1.77 3.88 4.66
C TYR A 16 0.99 4.92 5.46
N GLU A 17 -0.08 4.51 6.13
CA GLU A 17 -0.88 5.39 6.99
C GLU A 17 -0.03 5.96 8.13
N ARG A 18 0.72 5.10 8.82
CA ARG A 18 1.63 5.51 9.90
C ARG A 18 2.68 6.52 9.43
N GLU A 19 3.28 6.32 8.26
CA GLU A 19 4.27 7.26 7.72
C GLU A 19 3.63 8.58 7.24
N CYS A 20 2.40 8.55 6.71
CA CYS A 20 1.65 9.77 6.41
C CYS A 20 1.41 10.59 7.68
N ASP A 21 0.96 9.95 8.76
CA ASP A 21 0.73 10.61 10.05
C ASP A 21 2.03 11.20 10.62
N ASN A 22 3.12 10.44 10.57
CA ASN A 22 4.45 10.90 10.98
C ASN A 22 4.89 12.15 10.22
N ILE A 23 4.71 12.18 8.90
CA ILE A 23 5.00 13.36 8.07
C ILE A 23 4.08 14.52 8.43
N ASN A 24 2.79 14.26 8.64
CA ASN A 24 1.80 15.29 8.97
C ASN A 24 2.06 15.93 10.34
N CYS A 25 2.49 15.16 11.34
CA CYS A 25 2.80 15.68 12.69
C CYS A 25 4.10 16.50 12.75
N ARG A 26 5.01 16.36 11.79
CA ARG A 26 6.28 17.12 11.78
C ARG A 26 6.04 18.58 11.42
N THR A 27 6.69 19.47 12.18
CA THR A 27 6.81 20.89 11.83
C THR A 27 7.86 21.05 10.75
N MET A 28 7.42 21.22 9.50
CA MET A 28 8.29 21.41 8.34
C MET A 28 7.56 22.25 7.28
N ASP A 29 8.32 22.73 6.30
CA ASP A 29 7.74 23.47 5.17
C ASP A 29 6.64 22.67 4.46
N VAL A 30 5.55 23.35 4.11
CA VAL A 30 4.36 22.72 3.54
C VAL A 30 4.64 22.15 2.16
N ASN A 31 5.45 22.82 1.34
CA ASN A 31 5.79 22.31 0.00
C ASN A 31 6.70 21.08 0.10
N LEU A 32 7.63 21.05 1.06
CA LEU A 32 8.42 19.86 1.36
C LEU A 32 7.53 18.71 1.84
N LYS A 33 6.56 18.98 2.72
CA LYS A 33 5.60 17.99 3.21
C LYS A 33 4.80 17.36 2.06
N ILE A 34 4.27 18.19 1.15
CA ILE A 34 3.53 17.71 -0.04
C ILE A 34 4.41 16.81 -0.91
N ARG A 35 5.66 17.21 -1.19
CA ARG A 35 6.59 16.40 -2.01
C ARG A 35 6.90 15.06 -1.36
N LEU A 36 7.08 15.03 -0.04
CA LEU A 36 7.32 13.79 0.70
C LEU A 36 6.10 12.86 0.66
N LEU A 37 4.90 13.39 0.86
CA LEU A 37 3.65 12.61 0.78
C LEU A 37 3.42 12.02 -0.62
N GLU A 38 3.68 12.78 -1.69
CA GLU A 38 3.55 12.27 -3.05
C GLU A 38 4.57 11.17 -3.35
N LYS A 39 5.83 11.34 -2.92
CA LYS A 39 6.84 10.28 -3.05
C LYS A 39 6.46 9.03 -2.26
N LEU A 40 5.96 9.20 -1.04
CA LEU A 40 5.50 8.11 -0.17
C LEU A 40 4.33 7.35 -0.82
N LYS A 41 3.37 8.08 -1.40
CA LYS A 41 2.22 7.52 -2.12
C LYS A 41 2.65 6.74 -3.37
N GLN A 42 3.62 7.25 -4.13
CA GLN A 42 4.17 6.53 -5.27
C GLN A 42 4.83 5.21 -4.85
N HIS A 43 5.67 5.27 -3.81
CA HIS A 43 6.34 4.09 -3.26
C HIS A 43 5.35 3.05 -2.73
N HIS A 44 4.32 3.51 -2.01
CA HIS A 44 3.25 2.65 -1.51
C HIS A 44 2.52 1.92 -2.65
N ARG A 45 2.15 2.63 -3.72
CA ARG A 45 1.53 2.02 -4.91
C ARG A 45 2.44 0.96 -5.54
N GLN A 46 3.72 1.27 -5.73
CA GLN A 46 4.70 0.33 -6.29
C GLN A 46 4.84 -0.93 -5.44
N ARG A 47 4.82 -0.80 -4.10
CA ARG A 47 4.86 -1.94 -3.19
C ARG A 47 3.61 -2.80 -3.24
N ARG A 48 2.42 -2.22 -3.43
CA ARG A 48 1.15 -2.95 -3.49
C ARG A 48 0.92 -3.69 -4.81
N GLU A 49 1.35 -3.10 -5.91
CA GLU A 49 1.09 -3.58 -7.28
C GLU A 49 1.32 -5.10 -7.47
N PRO A 50 2.47 -5.69 -7.10
CA PRO A 50 2.69 -7.13 -7.32
C PRO A 50 1.70 -8.00 -6.54
N TYR A 51 1.28 -7.57 -5.35
CA TYR A 51 0.34 -8.32 -4.51
C TYR A 51 -1.10 -8.19 -5.01
N LEU A 52 -1.47 -7.03 -5.56
CA LEU A 52 -2.77 -6.84 -6.22
C LEU A 52 -2.89 -7.70 -7.48
N GLN A 53 -1.81 -7.79 -8.27
CA GLN A 53 -1.76 -8.68 -9.44
C GLN A 53 -1.91 -10.16 -9.04
N GLN A 54 -1.20 -10.60 -8.00
CA GLN A 54 -1.35 -11.95 -7.47
C GLN A 54 -2.77 -12.22 -6.95
N LEU A 55 -3.39 -11.21 -6.31
CA LEU A 55 -4.75 -11.32 -5.79
C LEU A 55 -5.76 -11.50 -6.93
N ALA A 56 -5.62 -10.73 -8.01
CA ALA A 56 -6.48 -10.83 -9.19
C ALA A 56 -6.41 -12.23 -9.82
N ILE A 57 -5.19 -12.76 -10.02
CA ILE A 57 -4.97 -14.12 -10.54
C ILE A 57 -5.63 -15.17 -9.63
N LEU A 58 -5.48 -15.03 -8.32
CA LEU A 58 -6.04 -15.97 -7.35
C LEU A 58 -7.57 -15.93 -7.35
N GLN A 59 -8.16 -14.74 -7.39
CA GLN A 59 -9.61 -14.55 -7.49
C GLN A 59 -10.18 -15.16 -8.77
N GLU A 60 -9.49 -15.01 -9.90
CA GLU A 60 -9.92 -15.62 -11.15
C GLU A 60 -9.89 -17.15 -11.08
N ARG A 61 -8.85 -17.75 -10.47
CA ARG A 61 -8.79 -19.19 -10.26
C ARG A 61 -9.94 -19.70 -9.40
N ILE A 62 -10.23 -19.01 -8.29
CA ILE A 62 -11.36 -19.37 -7.41
C ILE A 62 -12.67 -19.32 -8.19
N ARG A 63 -12.90 -18.25 -8.97
CA ARG A 63 -14.10 -18.10 -9.79
C ARG A 63 -14.28 -19.19 -10.85
N ARG A 64 -13.19 -19.77 -11.37
CA ARG A 64 -13.24 -20.84 -12.38
C ARG A 64 -13.44 -22.24 -11.76
N VAL A 65 -13.17 -22.40 -10.47
CA VAL A 65 -13.27 -23.68 -9.75
C VAL A 65 -14.63 -23.82 -9.04
N CYS A 66 -15.27 -22.69 -8.71
CA CYS A 66 -16.66 -22.62 -8.27
C CYS A 66 -17.62 -22.54 -9.46
#